data_AF-A0A8C8VFC7-F1
#
_entry.id   AF-A0A8C8VFC7-F1
#
_cell.length_a   1.000
_cell.length_b   1.000
_cell.length_c   1.000
_cell.angle_alpha   90.00
_cell.angle_beta   90.00
_cell.angle_gamma   90.00
#
_symmetry.space_group_name_H-M   'P 1'
#
loop_
_entity.id
_entity.type
_entity.pdbx_description
1 polymer ?
#
loop_
_entity_poly.entity_id
_entity_poly.type
_entity_poly.pdbx_seq_one_letter_code
_entity_poly.pdbx_strand_id
1 'polypeptide(L)'
;MAQDLYQTPARKLDKFVFDVLQPDSTFLRQAGQAIDTICEFLKTNCFADRPPPRIKVDRIVKGGSLGKGTSLKGGSDADLVVFLDCFKGYNDQETNRAGIIQEIRRMLEKCQQQWHFEVIIETSRWPNPRVLSFQMRSKTTVNESIDFDMLPAYNALQHVTYFSSDHTQLRCRLINCYSRGGEFSTCFTELQRDFVVERCTKLKSLIRLVKYWYKESLPPKYALELLSVYAWERGSRDRAFKMAEGFRTVLELIRQYKKLCIYWTINYDFEDELVAGFLNKQLRKPRPIILDPADPMGIVGEGSRWDLLAREAEHCCHQQCCMDLYGVSVQPWDVLVSAASPQCLIVSED
;
A
#
# COMPACT_ATOMS: atom_id res chain seq x y z
N MET A 1 1.33 -15.28 15.90
CA MET A 1 0.45 -15.09 14.72
C MET A 1 0.75 -16.12 13.62
N ALA A 2 1.98 -16.25 13.08
CA ALA A 2 2.23 -17.24 12.02
C ALA A 2 2.08 -18.75 12.42
N GLN A 3 1.95 -19.08 13.70
CA GLN A 3 1.89 -20.47 14.17
C GLN A 3 0.62 -21.21 13.70
N ASP A 4 -0.53 -20.54 13.67
CA ASP A 4 -1.79 -21.13 13.19
C ASP A 4 -1.73 -21.40 11.68
N LEU A 5 -1.09 -20.47 10.94
CA LEU A 5 -0.83 -20.67 9.51
C LEU A 5 0.11 -21.86 9.28
N TYR A 6 1.18 -22.00 10.07
CA TYR A 6 2.17 -23.07 9.90
C TYR A 6 1.60 -24.47 10.13
N GLN A 7 0.56 -24.58 10.96
CA GLN A 7 -0.16 -25.82 11.21
C GLN A 7 -1.29 -26.08 10.19
N THR A 8 -1.67 -25.07 9.40
CA THR A 8 -2.73 -25.20 8.40
C THR A 8 -2.22 -25.94 7.16
N PRO A 9 -2.80 -27.09 6.78
CA PRO A 9 -2.40 -27.79 5.56
C PRO A 9 -2.62 -26.94 4.30
N ALA A 10 -1.74 -27.05 3.30
CA ALA A 10 -1.81 -26.31 2.03
C ALA A 10 -3.22 -26.28 1.38
N ARG A 11 -3.91 -27.42 1.36
CA ARG A 11 -5.27 -27.56 0.80
C ARG A 11 -6.37 -26.80 1.56
N LYS A 12 -6.09 -26.36 2.79
CA LYS A 12 -7.04 -25.62 3.65
C LYS A 12 -6.75 -24.11 3.68
N LEU A 13 -5.76 -23.63 2.92
CA LEU A 13 -5.41 -22.21 2.94
C LEU A 13 -6.55 -21.29 2.47
N ASP A 14 -7.32 -21.66 1.44
CA ASP A 14 -8.50 -20.88 1.04
C ASP A 14 -9.51 -20.75 2.20
N LYS A 15 -9.75 -21.85 2.93
CA LYS A 15 -10.62 -21.86 4.10
C LYS A 15 -10.06 -21.00 5.24
N PHE A 16 -8.75 -21.11 5.51
CA PHE A 16 -8.08 -20.29 6.52
C PHE A 16 -8.20 -18.79 6.21
N VAL A 17 -8.00 -18.39 4.94
CA VAL A 17 -8.18 -17.00 4.53
C VAL A 17 -9.62 -16.55 4.78
N PHE A 18 -10.61 -17.36 4.41
CA PHE A 18 -12.02 -17.02 4.58
C PHE A 18 -12.43 -16.92 6.06
N ASP A 19 -12.09 -17.91 6.88
CA ASP A 19 -12.53 -18.01 8.28
C ASP A 19 -11.78 -17.04 9.21
N VAL A 20 -10.47 -16.87 8.97
CA VAL A 20 -9.55 -16.19 9.91
C VAL A 20 -9.15 -14.79 9.43
N LEU A 21 -8.87 -14.62 8.14
CA LEU A 21 -8.21 -13.40 7.64
C LEU A 21 -9.17 -12.37 7.04
N GLN A 22 -10.28 -12.81 6.46
CA GLN A 22 -11.20 -11.92 5.77
C GLN A 22 -12.03 -11.12 6.78
N PRO A 23 -12.06 -9.77 6.69
CA PRO A 23 -12.97 -8.97 7.49
C PRO A 23 -14.42 -9.35 7.20
N ASP A 24 -15.26 -9.38 8.23
CA ASP A 24 -16.68 -9.65 8.07
C ASP A 24 -17.42 -8.44 7.46
N SER A 25 -18.60 -8.71 6.90
CA SER A 25 -19.42 -7.69 6.23
C SER A 25 -19.92 -6.61 7.19
N THR A 26 -20.11 -6.94 8.47
CA THR A 26 -20.61 -6.00 9.47
C THR A 26 -19.54 -4.95 9.77
N PHE A 27 -18.32 -5.41 10.05
CA PHE A 27 -17.15 -4.56 10.24
C PHE A 27 -16.90 -3.67 9.02
N LEU A 28 -16.92 -4.23 7.80
CA LEU A 28 -16.69 -3.44 6.57
C LEU A 28 -17.75 -2.34 6.39
N ARG A 29 -19.00 -2.60 6.75
CA ARG A 29 -20.08 -1.60 6.71
C ARG A 29 -19.87 -0.50 7.74
N GLN A 30 -19.53 -0.86 8.98
CA GLN A 30 -19.25 0.11 10.04
C GLN A 30 -18.02 0.98 9.70
N ALA A 31 -16.97 0.37 9.14
CA ALA A 31 -15.80 1.09 8.68
C ALA A 31 -16.12 2.06 7.53
N GLY A 32 -17.02 1.66 6.61
CA GLY A 32 -17.56 2.56 5.60
C GLY A 32 -18.25 3.78 6.21
N GLN A 33 -19.17 3.56 7.16
CA GLN A 33 -19.89 4.64 7.84
C GLN A 33 -18.96 5.59 8.62
N ALA A 34 -17.95 5.06 9.31
CA ALA A 34 -16.95 5.86 10.02
C ALA A 34 -16.14 6.72 9.03
N ILE A 35 -15.70 6.14 7.91
CA ILE A 35 -15.00 6.88 6.85
C ILE A 35 -15.89 7.99 6.28
N ASP A 36 -17.15 7.69 5.97
CA ASP A 36 -18.07 8.67 5.40
C ASP A 36 -18.27 9.85 6.36
N THR A 37 -18.42 9.56 7.66
CA THR A 37 -18.54 10.58 8.72
C THR A 37 -17.30 11.48 8.78
N ILE A 38 -16.10 10.89 8.77
CA ILE A 38 -14.84 11.67 8.76
C ILE A 38 -14.72 12.48 7.48
N CYS A 39 -15.06 11.90 6.33
CA CYS A 39 -14.96 12.57 5.04
C CYS A 39 -15.88 13.78 4.95
N GLU A 40 -17.10 13.66 5.45
CA GLU A 40 -18.04 14.77 5.56
C GLU A 40 -17.48 15.86 6.48
N PHE A 41 -17.06 15.49 7.69
CA PHE A 41 -16.45 16.39 8.65
C PHE A 41 -15.27 17.18 8.06
N LEU A 42 -14.35 16.51 7.36
CA LEU A 42 -13.19 17.15 6.74
C LEU A 42 -13.60 18.18 5.68
N LYS A 43 -14.62 17.87 4.87
CA LYS A 43 -15.07 18.74 3.79
C LYS A 43 -15.87 19.94 4.28
N THR A 44 -16.69 19.79 5.33
CA THR A 44 -17.66 20.81 5.73
C THR A 44 -17.26 21.57 7.00
N ASN A 45 -16.68 20.89 7.98
CA ASN A 45 -16.56 21.42 9.34
C ASN A 45 -15.11 21.71 9.73
N CYS A 46 -14.15 20.88 9.28
CA CYS A 46 -12.77 20.89 9.77
C CYS A 46 -12.03 22.23 9.59
N PHE A 47 -12.35 23.01 8.56
CA PHE A 47 -11.71 24.31 8.32
C PHE A 47 -12.70 25.49 8.37
N ALA A 48 -13.90 25.26 8.92
CA ALA A 48 -14.98 26.27 8.95
C ALA A 48 -14.69 27.45 9.89
N ASP A 49 -14.00 27.19 11.01
CA ASP A 49 -13.63 28.21 12.02
C ASP A 49 -12.47 29.11 11.57
N ARG A 50 -11.80 28.81 10.45
CA ARG A 50 -10.69 29.62 9.95
C ARG A 50 -11.17 30.94 9.33
N PRO A 51 -10.44 32.05 9.51
CA PRO A 51 -10.69 33.27 8.77
C PRO A 51 -10.43 33.06 7.27
N PRO A 52 -11.14 33.78 6.38
CA PRO A 52 -10.88 33.73 4.94
C PRO A 52 -9.44 34.14 4.57
N PRO A 53 -8.84 33.54 3.51
CA PRO A 53 -9.38 32.46 2.70
C PRO A 53 -9.35 31.10 3.43
N ARG A 54 -10.49 30.39 3.40
CA ARG A 54 -10.64 29.08 4.04
C ARG A 54 -9.95 28.00 3.19
N ILE A 55 -9.30 27.07 3.89
CA ILE A 55 -8.73 25.87 3.27
C ILE A 55 -9.86 24.98 2.78
N LYS A 56 -9.76 24.51 1.54
CA LYS A 56 -10.69 23.56 0.94
C LYS A 56 -10.05 22.20 0.83
N VAL A 57 -10.85 21.17 1.09
CA VAL A 57 -10.51 19.79 0.79
C VAL A 57 -10.91 19.52 -0.64
N ASP A 58 -9.93 19.43 -1.54
CA ASP A 58 -10.16 19.15 -2.96
C ASP A 58 -10.74 17.75 -3.15
N ARG A 59 -10.15 16.77 -2.46
CA ARG A 59 -10.57 15.36 -2.48
C ARG A 59 -10.01 14.60 -1.29
N ILE A 60 -10.64 13.47 -0.99
CA ILE A 60 -10.18 12.52 0.03
C ILE A 60 -10.09 11.15 -0.62
N VAL A 61 -8.94 10.50 -0.45
CA VAL A 61 -8.66 9.20 -1.04
C VAL A 61 -8.48 8.20 0.08
N LYS A 62 -9.30 7.14 0.04
CA LYS A 62 -9.14 5.97 0.89
C LYS A 62 -7.98 5.12 0.37
N GLY A 63 -6.84 5.20 1.05
CA GLY A 63 -5.63 4.43 0.79
C GLY A 63 -5.56 3.14 1.60
N GLY A 64 -4.33 2.68 1.84
CA GLY A 64 -4.04 1.56 2.73
C GLY A 64 -4.71 0.25 2.35
N SER A 65 -4.75 -0.66 3.32
CA SER A 65 -5.33 -2.01 3.15
C SER A 65 -6.83 -1.94 2.85
N LEU A 66 -7.53 -1.01 3.49
CA LEU A 66 -8.99 -0.90 3.38
C LEU A 66 -9.42 -0.29 2.04
N GLY A 67 -8.65 0.65 1.49
CA GLY A 67 -8.86 1.21 0.15
C GLY A 67 -8.51 0.22 -0.95
N LYS A 68 -7.44 -0.56 -0.78
CA LYS A 68 -7.02 -1.61 -1.72
C LYS A 68 -7.91 -2.85 -1.71
N GLY A 69 -8.72 -3.03 -0.66
CA GLY A 69 -9.54 -4.22 -0.46
C GLY A 69 -8.71 -5.43 -0.03
N THR A 70 -7.65 -5.21 0.76
CA THR A 70 -6.71 -6.22 1.28
C THR A 70 -6.56 -6.15 2.80
N SER A 71 -7.53 -5.57 3.51
CA SER A 71 -7.59 -5.56 4.99
C SER A 71 -7.67 -6.96 5.57
N LEU A 72 -7.07 -7.11 6.76
CA LEU A 72 -7.14 -8.31 7.59
C LEU A 72 -8.23 -8.14 8.65
N LYS A 73 -8.83 -9.24 9.06
CA LYS A 73 -9.76 -9.27 10.20
C LYS A 73 -9.02 -8.86 11.48
N GLY A 74 -9.61 -7.95 12.24
CA GLY A 74 -9.03 -7.46 13.50
C GLY A 74 -7.78 -6.59 13.38
N GLY A 75 -7.32 -6.29 12.16
CA GLY A 75 -6.25 -5.33 11.91
C GLY A 75 -6.70 -4.36 10.84
N SER A 76 -7.04 -3.13 11.21
CA SER A 76 -7.53 -2.16 10.24
C SER A 76 -7.06 -0.76 10.56
N ASP A 77 -6.03 -0.39 9.81
CA ASP A 77 -5.65 0.99 9.52
C ASP A 77 -6.41 1.43 8.26
N ALA A 78 -7.19 2.50 8.38
CA ALA A 78 -7.85 3.20 7.30
C ALA A 78 -7.04 4.46 6.96
N ASP A 79 -6.21 4.36 5.92
CA ASP A 79 -5.43 5.50 5.46
C ASP A 79 -6.36 6.46 4.70
N LEU A 80 -6.49 7.69 5.18
CA LEU A 80 -7.23 8.76 4.53
C LEU A 80 -6.24 9.83 4.07
N VAL A 81 -5.99 9.86 2.77
CA VAL A 81 -5.16 10.90 2.15
C VAL A 81 -6.04 12.10 1.81
N VAL A 82 -5.76 13.23 2.45
CA VAL A 82 -6.57 14.46 2.34
C VAL A 82 -5.83 15.45 1.47
N PHE A 83 -6.35 15.68 0.27
CA PHE A 83 -5.77 16.64 -0.67
C PHE A 83 -6.35 18.03 -0.41
N LEU A 84 -5.46 19.01 -0.21
CA LEU A 84 -5.82 20.35 0.24
C LEU A 84 -5.38 21.41 -0.76
N ASP A 85 -6.26 22.38 -1.02
CA ASP A 85 -6.03 23.45 -1.97
C ASP A 85 -4.91 24.42 -1.52
N CYS A 86 -4.59 24.44 -0.24
CA CYS A 86 -3.55 25.28 0.33
C CYS A 86 -2.12 24.82 -0.01
N PHE A 87 -1.92 23.56 -0.41
CA PHE A 87 -0.63 23.09 -0.87
C PHE A 87 -0.47 23.37 -2.36
N LYS A 88 0.47 24.23 -2.77
CA LYS A 88 0.74 24.53 -4.19
C LYS A 88 1.90 23.72 -4.75
N GLY A 89 2.64 23.02 -3.89
CA GLY A 89 3.66 22.06 -4.26
C GLY A 89 4.16 21.24 -3.08
N TYR A 90 5.13 20.37 -3.34
CA TYR A 90 5.74 19.49 -2.33
C TYR A 90 6.36 20.26 -1.14
N ASN A 91 7.01 21.39 -1.40
CA ASN A 91 7.61 22.23 -0.35
C ASN A 91 6.56 22.83 0.58
N ASP A 92 5.40 23.22 0.04
CA ASP A 92 4.29 23.74 0.85
C ASP A 92 3.72 22.64 1.75
N GLN A 93 3.56 21.42 1.22
CA GLN A 93 3.14 20.27 2.02
C GLN A 93 4.13 20.02 3.15
N GLU A 94 5.44 19.95 2.86
CA GLU A 94 6.45 19.69 3.89
C GLU A 94 6.46 20.77 4.99
N THR A 95 6.35 22.04 4.59
CA THR A 95 6.43 23.18 5.50
C THR A 95 5.16 23.31 6.35
N ASN A 96 3.98 23.09 5.76
CA ASN A 96 2.71 23.44 6.37
C ASN A 96 1.91 22.24 6.93
N ARG A 97 2.27 20.99 6.61
CA ARG A 97 1.51 19.79 7.05
C ARG A 97 1.32 19.70 8.56
N ALA A 98 2.30 20.13 9.36
CA ALA A 98 2.21 20.10 10.81
C ALA A 98 1.04 20.96 11.34
N GLY A 99 0.89 22.19 10.83
CA GLY A 99 -0.20 23.09 11.20
C GLY A 99 -1.57 22.57 10.74
N ILE A 100 -1.62 21.91 9.58
CA ILE A 100 -2.83 21.23 9.10
C ILE A 100 -3.23 20.07 10.02
N ILE A 101 -2.28 19.20 10.36
CA ILE A 101 -2.52 18.07 11.28
C ILE A 101 -3.02 18.56 12.63
N GLN A 102 -2.42 19.64 13.16
CA GLN A 102 -2.84 20.23 14.42
C GLN A 102 -4.27 20.77 14.35
N GLU A 103 -4.65 21.42 13.25
CA GLU A 103 -6.01 21.93 13.07
C GLU A 103 -7.04 20.80 12.96
N ILE A 104 -6.73 19.75 12.18
CA ILE A 104 -7.58 18.56 12.09
C ILE A 104 -7.74 17.92 13.47
N ARG A 105 -6.65 17.75 14.23
CA ARG A 105 -6.69 17.22 15.60
C ARG A 105 -7.60 18.05 16.49
N ARG A 106 -7.40 19.38 16.53
CA ARG A 106 -8.21 20.31 17.32
C ARG A 106 -9.69 20.17 17.00
N MET A 107 -10.02 20.03 15.72
CA MET A 107 -11.41 19.92 15.27
C MET A 107 -12.02 18.54 15.51
N LEU A 108 -11.23 17.46 15.44
CA LEU A 108 -11.66 16.13 15.88
C LEU A 108 -12.01 16.14 17.37
N GLU A 109 -11.15 16.71 18.22
CA GLU A 109 -11.39 16.84 19.67
C GLU A 109 -12.65 17.67 19.95
N LYS A 110 -12.86 18.78 19.21
CA LYS A 110 -14.05 19.63 19.33
C LYS A 110 -15.33 18.91 18.92
N CYS A 111 -15.31 18.14 17.82
CA CYS A 111 -16.49 17.51 17.24
C CYS A 111 -16.82 16.13 17.82
N GLN A 112 -15.91 15.50 18.57
CA GLN A 112 -16.10 14.17 19.16
C GLN A 112 -17.36 14.06 20.06
N GLN A 113 -17.77 15.14 20.72
CA GLN A 113 -18.98 15.15 21.55
C GLN A 113 -20.26 14.98 20.72
N GLN A 114 -20.24 15.35 19.44
CA GLN A 114 -21.40 15.32 18.54
C GLN A 114 -21.55 13.99 17.80
N TRP A 115 -20.56 13.10 17.88
CA TRP A 115 -20.53 11.86 17.10
C TRP A 115 -20.99 10.65 17.93
N HIS A 116 -21.53 9.65 17.24
CA HIS A 116 -21.83 8.33 17.83
C HIS A 116 -20.58 7.48 18.10
N PHE A 117 -19.40 8.01 17.77
CA PHE A 117 -18.11 7.35 17.94
C PHE A 117 -17.26 8.07 18.98
N GLU A 118 -16.45 7.31 19.70
CA GLU A 118 -15.34 7.81 20.49
C GLU A 118 -14.09 7.85 19.61
N VAL A 119 -13.29 8.92 19.74
CA VAL A 119 -12.04 9.13 19.00
C VAL A 119 -10.91 9.18 20.02
N ILE A 120 -9.88 8.35 19.82
CA ILE A 120 -8.67 8.32 20.64
C ILE A 120 -7.52 8.74 19.74
N ILE A 121 -7.01 9.95 19.94
CA ILE A 121 -5.98 10.52 19.07
C ILE A 121 -4.58 10.18 19.61
N GLU A 122 -3.73 9.64 18.75
CA GLU A 122 -2.34 9.40 19.09
C GLU A 122 -1.52 10.69 19.00
N THR A 123 -0.64 10.90 19.98
CA THR A 123 0.24 12.06 19.97
C THR A 123 1.55 11.72 19.28
N SER A 124 1.83 12.42 18.18
CA SER A 124 3.10 12.28 17.48
C SER A 124 4.26 12.79 18.35
N ARG A 125 5.37 12.06 18.30
CA ARG A 125 6.64 12.44 18.95
C ARG A 125 7.48 13.37 18.07
N TRP A 126 7.09 13.56 16.81
CA TRP A 126 7.86 14.31 15.82
C TRP A 126 7.31 15.73 15.65
N PRO A 127 8.18 16.75 15.54
CA PRO A 127 7.74 18.14 15.39
C PRO A 127 7.04 18.43 14.07
N ASN A 128 7.34 17.67 13.01
CA ASN A 128 6.68 17.77 11.71
C ASN A 128 6.08 16.41 11.30
N PRO A 129 4.94 16.01 11.91
CA PRO A 129 4.31 14.73 11.61
C PRO A 129 3.83 14.67 10.16
N ARG A 130 3.88 13.47 9.57
CA ARG A 130 3.33 13.19 8.23
C ARG A 130 1.89 12.68 8.28
N VAL A 131 1.51 12.15 9.44
CA VAL A 131 0.27 11.43 9.66
C VAL A 131 -0.31 11.87 11.00
N LEU A 132 -1.64 11.98 11.03
CA LEU A 132 -2.43 12.03 12.25
C LEU A 132 -3.09 10.66 12.44
N SER A 133 -2.58 9.90 13.42
CA SER A 133 -3.11 8.58 13.75
C SER A 133 -4.13 8.69 14.88
N PHE A 134 -5.28 8.04 14.72
CA PHE A 134 -6.33 8.01 15.74
C PHE A 134 -7.19 6.77 15.60
N GLN A 135 -7.76 6.30 16.71
CA GLN A 135 -8.65 5.15 16.75
C GLN A 135 -10.10 5.63 16.92
N MET A 136 -11.01 5.09 16.12
CA MET A 136 -12.45 5.28 16.30
C MET A 136 -13.10 4.03 16.88
N ARG A 137 -13.90 4.22 17.93
CA ARG A 137 -14.65 3.15 18.60
C ARG A 137 -16.14 3.47 18.61
N SER A 138 -16.97 2.45 18.38
CA SER A 138 -18.42 2.59 18.54
C SER A 138 -18.76 2.78 20.02
N LYS A 139 -19.62 3.77 20.34
CA LYS A 139 -20.12 3.95 21.72
C LYS A 139 -21.08 2.84 22.17
N THR A 140 -21.63 2.07 21.25
CA THR A 140 -22.68 1.06 21.53
C THR A 140 -22.21 -0.38 21.40
N THR A 141 -21.11 -0.64 20.69
CA THR A 141 -20.61 -2.00 20.44
C THR A 141 -19.23 -2.16 21.04
N VAL A 142 -19.13 -3.04 22.04
CA VAL A 142 -17.87 -3.35 22.74
C VAL A 142 -17.03 -4.29 21.86
N ASN A 143 -15.73 -3.99 21.71
CA ASN A 143 -14.67 -4.76 21.03
C ASN A 143 -14.33 -4.46 19.55
N GLU A 144 -14.97 -3.50 18.88
CA GLU A 144 -14.55 -3.14 17.51
C GLU A 144 -14.07 -1.69 17.41
N SER A 145 -12.84 -1.54 16.95
CA SER A 145 -12.17 -0.27 16.75
C SER A 145 -11.53 -0.22 15.38
N ILE A 146 -11.50 0.94 14.76
CA ILE A 146 -10.83 1.17 13.49
C ILE A 146 -9.72 2.18 13.75
N ASP A 147 -8.50 1.81 13.39
CA ASP A 147 -7.37 2.71 13.42
C ASP A 147 -7.39 3.52 12.11
N PHE A 148 -7.14 4.82 12.20
CA PHE A 148 -7.15 5.74 11.08
C PHE A 148 -5.82 6.46 11.01
N ASP A 149 -5.26 6.49 9.82
CA ASP A 149 -4.07 7.28 9.50
C ASP A 149 -4.50 8.38 8.52
N MET A 150 -4.49 9.63 8.97
CA MET A 150 -4.84 10.75 8.11
C MET A 150 -3.59 11.48 7.62
N LEU A 151 -3.44 11.59 6.29
CA LEU A 151 -2.24 12.12 5.64
C LEU A 151 -2.59 13.31 4.75
N PRO A 152 -2.31 14.55 5.17
CA PRO A 152 -2.44 15.71 4.28
C PRO A 152 -1.44 15.62 3.12
N ALA A 153 -1.93 15.81 1.89
CA ALA A 153 -1.13 15.67 0.68
C ALA A 153 -1.36 16.79 -0.33
N TYR A 154 -0.30 17.15 -1.04
CA TYR A 154 -0.39 18.00 -2.22
C TYR A 154 -1.01 17.23 -3.39
N ASN A 155 -1.91 17.87 -4.13
CA ASN A 155 -2.57 17.26 -5.28
C ASN A 155 -1.71 17.28 -6.55
N ALA A 156 -0.66 16.46 -6.55
CA ALA A 156 0.25 16.33 -7.69
C ALA A 156 -0.42 15.79 -8.98
N LEU A 157 -1.62 15.21 -8.87
CA LEU A 157 -2.35 14.61 -9.98
C LEU A 157 -3.44 15.51 -10.59
N GLN A 158 -3.90 16.58 -9.92
CA GLN A 158 -4.98 17.43 -10.44
C GLN A 158 -4.54 18.39 -11.55
N HIS A 159 -3.27 18.82 -11.53
CA HIS A 159 -2.69 19.62 -12.61
C HIS A 159 -2.58 18.88 -13.95
N VAL A 160 -2.96 17.59 -14.00
CA VAL A 160 -2.99 16.72 -15.19
C VAL A 160 -4.19 17.00 -16.10
N THR A 161 -5.29 17.54 -15.57
CA THR A 161 -6.56 17.67 -16.34
C THR A 161 -6.69 18.93 -17.18
N TYR A 162 -5.80 19.93 -17.02
CA TYR A 162 -5.89 21.22 -17.72
C TYR A 162 -4.82 21.47 -18.80
N PHE A 163 -3.77 20.64 -18.88
CA PHE A 163 -2.72 20.77 -19.89
C PHE A 163 -2.52 19.45 -20.62
N SER A 164 -3.30 19.27 -21.69
CA SER A 164 -3.11 18.26 -22.72
C SER A 164 -1.82 18.57 -23.51
N SER A 165 -0.69 18.11 -22.98
CA SER A 165 0.53 17.78 -23.72
C SER A 165 1.53 17.14 -22.77
N ASP A 166 1.88 15.89 -23.08
CA ASP A 166 2.81 14.99 -22.39
C ASP A 166 4.16 15.60 -22.01
N HIS A 167 4.86 14.95 -21.07
CA HIS A 167 6.26 15.14 -20.65
C HIS A 167 6.57 16.18 -19.56
N THR A 168 5.84 17.29 -19.39
CA THR A 168 6.07 18.21 -18.24
C THR A 168 5.60 17.59 -16.92
N GLN A 169 4.61 16.70 -17.00
CA GLN A 169 3.88 16.12 -15.88
C GLN A 169 4.70 15.08 -15.09
N LEU A 170 5.47 14.24 -15.79
CA LEU A 170 6.42 13.31 -15.16
C LEU A 170 7.64 14.06 -14.61
N ARG A 171 8.08 15.15 -15.24
CA ARG A 171 9.24 15.95 -14.79
C ARG A 171 9.01 16.63 -13.44
N CYS A 172 7.83 17.23 -13.23
CA CYS A 172 7.48 17.81 -11.93
C CYS A 172 7.35 16.75 -10.82
N ARG A 173 6.81 15.55 -11.15
CA ARG A 173 6.79 14.39 -10.23
C ARG A 173 8.22 13.92 -9.88
N LEU A 174 9.12 13.91 -10.86
CA LEU A 174 10.47 13.33 -10.74
C LEU A 174 11.49 14.25 -10.05
N ILE A 175 11.51 15.55 -10.34
CA ILE A 175 12.58 16.46 -9.90
C ILE A 175 12.56 16.67 -8.38
N ASN A 176 11.38 16.74 -7.76
CA ASN A 176 11.26 16.95 -6.31
C ASN A 176 11.19 15.65 -5.49
N CYS A 177 10.76 14.53 -6.08
CA CYS A 177 10.78 13.22 -5.39
C CYS A 177 12.20 12.63 -5.31
N TYR A 178 13.09 12.91 -6.29
CA TYR A 178 14.46 12.37 -6.32
C TYR A 178 15.30 12.79 -5.11
N SER A 179 15.13 14.01 -4.61
CA SER A 179 15.92 14.56 -3.50
C SER A 179 15.47 14.07 -2.12
N ARG A 180 14.31 13.41 -2.00
CA ARG A 180 13.64 13.16 -0.70
C ARG A 180 13.09 11.75 -0.46
N GLY A 181 13.50 10.78 -1.28
CA GLY A 181 13.40 9.35 -0.96
C GLY A 181 11.99 8.85 -0.59
N GLY A 182 10.97 9.19 -1.39
CA GLY A 182 9.59 8.69 -1.18
C GLY A 182 8.76 9.45 -0.14
N GLU A 183 9.24 10.60 0.36
CA GLU A 183 8.50 11.46 1.31
C GLU A 183 7.10 11.85 0.84
N PHE A 184 6.88 11.93 -0.47
CA PHE A 184 5.62 12.36 -1.08
C PHE A 184 4.85 11.22 -1.76
N SER A 185 5.16 9.96 -1.42
CA SER A 185 4.42 8.79 -1.92
C SER A 185 2.90 8.89 -1.69
N THR A 186 2.46 9.59 -0.65
CA THR A 186 1.04 9.88 -0.38
C THR A 186 0.34 10.66 -1.48
N CYS A 187 1.08 11.47 -2.25
CA CYS A 187 0.53 12.20 -3.40
C CYS A 187 0.10 11.27 -4.54
N PHE A 188 0.62 10.04 -4.55
CA PHE A 188 0.36 9.01 -5.56
C PHE A 188 -0.49 7.85 -5.04
N THR A 189 -1.10 7.99 -3.86
CA THR A 189 -1.90 6.93 -3.24
C THR A 189 -3.05 6.42 -4.12
N GLU A 190 -3.63 7.26 -4.98
CA GLU A 190 -4.64 6.80 -5.95
C GLU A 190 -4.07 5.75 -6.89
N LEU A 191 -2.91 6.03 -7.50
CA LEU A 191 -2.24 5.09 -8.41
C LEU A 191 -1.82 3.81 -7.68
N GLN A 192 -1.30 3.92 -6.45
CA GLN A 192 -0.95 2.77 -5.61
C GLN A 192 -2.17 1.91 -5.25
N ARG A 193 -3.31 2.56 -4.95
CA ARG A 193 -4.57 1.90 -4.64
C ARG A 193 -5.10 1.18 -5.87
N ASP A 194 -5.21 1.89 -6.99
CA ASP A 194 -5.84 1.41 -8.22
C ASP A 194 -5.08 0.21 -8.79
N PHE A 195 -3.75 0.22 -8.69
CA PHE A 195 -2.89 -0.92 -9.04
C PHE A 195 -3.29 -2.24 -8.34
N VAL A 196 -3.84 -2.18 -7.13
CA VAL A 196 -4.27 -3.37 -6.35
C VAL A 196 -5.78 -3.58 -6.43
N VAL A 197 -6.58 -2.51 -6.50
CA VAL A 197 -8.05 -2.59 -6.52
C VAL A 197 -8.57 -3.35 -7.74
N GLU A 198 -7.95 -3.20 -8.90
CA GLU A 198 -8.37 -3.88 -10.14
C GLU A 198 -8.07 -5.39 -10.16
N ARG A 199 -7.32 -5.88 -9.17
CA ARG A 199 -6.90 -7.28 -9.09
C ARG A 199 -8.03 -8.20 -8.64
N CYS A 200 -8.00 -9.45 -9.11
CA CYS A 200 -9.02 -10.44 -8.84
C CYS A 200 -9.12 -10.77 -7.34
N THR A 201 -10.31 -11.20 -6.89
CA THR A 201 -10.59 -11.50 -5.47
C THR A 201 -9.61 -12.52 -4.89
N LYS A 202 -9.25 -13.56 -5.67
CA LYS A 202 -8.33 -14.60 -5.21
C LYS A 202 -6.90 -14.09 -5.00
N LEU A 203 -6.43 -13.16 -5.83
CA LEU A 203 -5.14 -12.49 -5.62
C LEU A 203 -5.18 -11.58 -4.37
N LYS A 204 -6.29 -10.87 -4.12
CA LYS A 204 -6.46 -10.11 -2.86
C LYS A 204 -6.43 -11.03 -1.63
N SER A 205 -6.97 -12.25 -1.75
CA SER A 205 -6.87 -13.29 -0.71
C SER A 205 -5.43 -13.78 -0.49
N LEU A 206 -4.65 -13.97 -1.56
CA LEU A 206 -3.21 -14.27 -1.46
C LEU A 206 -2.46 -13.12 -0.76
N ILE A 207 -2.74 -11.87 -1.12
CA ILE A 207 -2.13 -10.70 -0.47
C ILE A 207 -2.45 -10.69 1.03
N ARG A 208 -3.68 -10.96 1.44
CA ARG A 208 -4.03 -11.11 2.87
C ARG A 208 -3.22 -12.20 3.54
N LEU A 209 -3.09 -13.37 2.91
CA LEU A 209 -2.31 -14.48 3.46
C LEU A 209 -0.85 -14.10 3.68
N VAL A 210 -0.22 -13.46 2.70
CA VAL A 210 1.17 -12.98 2.79
C VAL A 210 1.33 -11.90 3.86
N LYS A 211 0.38 -10.97 3.96
CA LYS A 211 0.37 -9.92 5.00
C LYS A 211 0.21 -10.49 6.41
N TYR A 212 -0.61 -11.53 6.56
CA TYR A 212 -0.79 -12.21 7.84
C TYR A 212 0.45 -13.01 8.24
N TRP A 213 1.10 -13.66 7.27
CA TRP A 213 2.35 -14.37 7.49
C TRP A 213 3.49 -13.43 7.94
N TYR A 214 3.53 -12.24 7.36
CA TYR A 214 4.54 -11.23 7.63
C TYR A 214 4.53 -10.75 9.10
N LYS A 215 5.72 -10.71 9.72
CA LYS A 215 5.94 -10.19 11.09
C LYS A 215 6.47 -8.76 11.04
N GLU A 216 6.07 -7.93 12.00
CA GLU A 216 6.55 -6.56 12.19
C GLU A 216 8.10 -6.52 12.33
N SER A 217 8.76 -5.47 11.81
CA SER A 217 10.24 -5.25 11.75
C SER A 217 11.00 -5.77 10.50
N LEU A 218 10.31 -5.95 9.38
CA LEU A 218 10.86 -6.44 8.09
C LEU A 218 10.59 -5.40 6.96
N PRO A 219 10.87 -5.66 5.66
CA PRO A 219 10.55 -4.70 4.58
C PRO A 219 9.07 -4.30 4.58
N PRO A 220 8.69 -3.09 4.13
CA PRO A 220 7.31 -2.59 4.21
C PRO A 220 6.30 -3.61 3.68
N LYS A 221 5.14 -3.76 4.35
CA LYS A 221 4.05 -4.66 3.91
C LYS A 221 3.70 -4.43 2.44
N TYR A 222 3.78 -3.19 1.97
CA TYR A 222 3.55 -2.84 0.57
C TYR A 222 4.50 -3.55 -0.42
N ALA A 223 5.77 -3.78 -0.05
CA ALA A 223 6.70 -4.55 -0.88
C ALA A 223 6.19 -5.97 -1.13
N LEU A 224 5.54 -6.58 -0.13
CA LEU A 224 4.97 -7.92 -0.24
C LEU A 224 3.65 -7.95 -0.99
N GLU A 225 2.85 -6.88 -0.92
CA GLU A 225 1.69 -6.71 -1.79
C GLU A 225 2.14 -6.70 -3.26
N LEU A 226 3.15 -5.90 -3.59
CA LEU A 226 3.74 -5.82 -4.94
C LEU A 226 4.36 -7.14 -5.38
N LEU A 227 5.10 -7.82 -4.50
CA LEU A 227 5.70 -9.12 -4.82
C LEU A 227 4.64 -10.20 -5.06
N SER A 228 3.51 -10.16 -4.35
CA SER A 228 2.38 -11.06 -4.57
C SER A 228 1.70 -10.81 -5.93
N VAL A 229 1.55 -9.53 -6.31
CA VAL A 229 1.04 -9.17 -7.65
C VAL A 229 2.00 -9.67 -8.72
N TYR A 230 3.31 -9.43 -8.57
CA TYR A 230 4.33 -9.89 -9.51
C TYR A 230 4.33 -11.41 -9.70
N ALA A 231 4.31 -12.15 -8.58
CA ALA A 231 4.27 -13.61 -8.59
C ALA A 231 3.08 -14.14 -9.41
N TRP A 232 1.90 -13.57 -9.19
CA TRP A 232 0.69 -13.94 -9.90
C TRP A 232 0.74 -13.54 -11.39
N GLU A 233 1.18 -12.32 -11.69
CA GLU A 233 1.28 -11.81 -13.07
C GLU A 233 2.27 -12.59 -13.94
N ARG A 234 3.33 -13.14 -13.35
CA ARG A 234 4.37 -13.86 -14.08
C ARG A 234 4.20 -15.38 -14.04
N GLY A 235 3.59 -15.93 -12.99
CA GLY A 235 3.52 -17.37 -12.79
C GLY A 235 2.17 -18.01 -13.08
N SER A 236 1.06 -17.25 -13.03
CA SER A 236 -0.29 -17.83 -13.16
C SER A 236 -1.21 -17.05 -14.08
N ARG A 237 -1.51 -15.78 -13.77
CA ARG A 237 -2.57 -14.95 -14.38
C ARG A 237 -3.99 -15.55 -14.34
N ASP A 238 -4.16 -16.74 -13.77
CA ASP A 238 -5.46 -17.37 -13.60
C ASP A 238 -6.21 -16.73 -12.42
N ARG A 239 -7.53 -16.54 -12.55
CA ARG A 239 -8.38 -16.06 -11.45
C ARG A 239 -8.67 -17.16 -10.41
N ALA A 240 -8.49 -18.43 -10.76
CA ALA A 240 -8.84 -19.59 -9.94
C ALA A 240 -7.64 -20.38 -9.37
N PHE A 241 -6.42 -19.85 -9.46
CA PHE A 241 -5.16 -20.48 -9.03
C PHE A 241 -5.18 -21.11 -7.63
N LYS A 242 -4.32 -22.11 -7.36
CA LYS A 242 -4.26 -22.73 -6.02
C LYS A 242 -3.54 -21.82 -5.02
N MET A 243 -4.18 -21.55 -3.88
CA MET A 243 -3.65 -20.61 -2.87
C MET A 243 -2.24 -20.98 -2.39
N ALA A 244 -1.99 -22.27 -2.17
CA ALA A 244 -0.70 -22.78 -1.69
C ALA A 244 0.43 -22.56 -2.69
N GLU A 245 0.18 -22.76 -4.00
CA GLU A 245 1.19 -22.54 -5.04
C GLU A 245 1.55 -21.05 -5.10
N GLY A 246 0.55 -20.16 -5.05
CA GLY A 246 0.78 -18.72 -5.01
C GLY A 246 1.56 -18.27 -3.78
N PHE A 247 1.19 -18.77 -2.59
CA PHE A 247 1.90 -18.47 -1.36
C PHE A 247 3.34 -18.98 -1.39
N ARG A 248 3.55 -20.23 -1.81
CA ARG A 248 4.88 -20.82 -1.98
C ARG A 248 5.76 -20.03 -2.95
N THR A 249 5.17 -19.54 -4.04
CA THR A 249 5.87 -18.72 -5.05
C THR A 249 6.36 -17.41 -4.45
N VAL A 250 5.54 -16.73 -3.65
CA VAL A 250 5.96 -15.50 -2.97
C VAL A 250 7.11 -15.77 -2.00
N LEU A 251 7.04 -16.83 -1.20
CA LEU A 251 8.14 -17.23 -0.32
C LEU A 251 9.43 -17.52 -1.09
N GLU A 252 9.32 -18.18 -2.25
CA GLU A 252 10.46 -18.49 -3.11
C GLU A 252 11.13 -17.22 -3.67
N LEU A 253 10.33 -16.25 -4.12
CA LEU A 253 10.85 -14.97 -4.58
C LEU A 253 11.58 -14.22 -3.45
N ILE A 254 11.06 -14.25 -2.23
CA ILE A 254 11.71 -13.67 -1.05
C ILE A 254 13.05 -14.34 -0.77
N ARG A 255 13.15 -15.68 -0.85
CA ARG A 255 14.43 -16.40 -0.68
C ARG A 255 15.47 -15.96 -1.72
N GLN A 256 15.00 -15.58 -2.91
CA GLN A 256 15.83 -15.10 -4.01
C GLN A 256 15.95 -13.57 -4.08
N TYR A 257 15.69 -12.85 -2.97
CA TYR A 257 15.67 -11.38 -2.93
C TYR A 257 16.91 -10.72 -3.56
N LYS A 258 18.09 -11.33 -3.43
CA LYS A 258 19.35 -10.83 -4.02
C LYS A 258 19.34 -10.77 -5.56
N LYS A 259 18.38 -11.43 -6.21
CA LYS A 259 18.20 -11.43 -7.67
C LYS A 259 17.01 -10.58 -8.12
N LEU A 260 16.14 -10.12 -7.20
CA LEU A 260 14.87 -9.49 -7.54
C LEU A 260 15.07 -8.13 -8.22
N CYS A 261 14.61 -8.01 -9.46
CA CYS A 261 14.51 -6.77 -10.20
C CYS A 261 13.13 -6.63 -10.82
N ILE A 262 12.23 -5.96 -10.10
CA ILE A 262 10.81 -5.85 -10.42
C ILE A 262 10.45 -4.38 -10.61
N TYR A 263 9.74 -4.10 -11.70
CA TYR A 263 9.16 -2.81 -12.01
C TYR A 263 7.95 -3.00 -12.94
N TRP A 264 7.12 -1.97 -13.03
CA TRP A 264 5.99 -1.89 -13.95
C TRP A 264 6.10 -0.61 -14.75
N THR A 265 5.53 -0.60 -15.96
CA THR A 265 5.53 0.58 -16.83
C THR A 265 4.11 1.12 -17.06
N ILE A 266 3.25 1.02 -16.05
CA ILE A 266 1.83 1.38 -16.16
C ILE A 266 1.58 2.88 -15.96
N ASN A 267 2.35 3.53 -15.08
CA ASN A 267 2.20 4.97 -14.78
C ASN A 267 3.44 5.80 -15.19
N TYR A 268 4.47 5.14 -15.72
CA TYR A 268 5.73 5.70 -16.19
C TYR A 268 6.40 4.67 -17.10
N ASP A 269 7.25 5.10 -18.02
CA ASP A 269 7.94 4.22 -18.97
C ASP A 269 9.34 4.76 -19.31
N PHE A 270 9.97 4.17 -20.32
CA PHE A 270 11.29 4.56 -20.82
C PHE A 270 11.22 5.48 -22.04
N GLU A 271 10.05 5.97 -22.43
CA GLU A 271 9.89 6.81 -23.62
C GLU A 271 10.42 8.23 -23.41
N ASP A 272 10.22 8.81 -22.21
CA ASP A 272 10.82 10.10 -21.84
C ASP A 272 12.27 9.91 -21.36
N GLU A 273 13.22 10.63 -21.97
CA GLU A 273 14.65 10.50 -21.68
C GLU A 273 15.01 10.76 -20.21
N LEU A 274 14.33 11.71 -19.54
CA LEU A 274 14.60 12.00 -18.14
C LEU A 274 14.10 10.87 -17.25
N VAL A 275 12.87 10.40 -17.49
CA VAL A 275 12.28 9.24 -16.78
C VAL A 275 13.16 8.01 -16.97
N ALA A 276 13.52 7.70 -18.21
CA ALA A 276 14.40 6.60 -18.56
C ALA A 276 15.76 6.72 -17.86
N GLY A 277 16.33 7.93 -17.80
CA GLY A 277 17.56 8.20 -17.06
C GLY A 277 17.45 7.85 -15.57
N PHE A 278 16.33 8.20 -14.93
CA PHE A 278 16.08 7.85 -13.52
C PHE A 278 15.82 6.35 -13.33
N LEU A 279 14.97 5.74 -14.15
CA LEU A 279 14.70 4.30 -14.10
C LEU A 279 15.99 3.49 -14.26
N ASN A 280 16.83 3.85 -15.24
CA ASN A 280 18.12 3.20 -15.44
C ASN A 280 19.05 3.34 -14.22
N LYS A 281 19.04 4.50 -13.54
CA LYS A 281 19.79 4.67 -12.27
C LYS A 281 19.24 3.78 -11.17
N GLN A 282 17.92 3.74 -10.98
CA GLN A 282 17.30 2.89 -9.97
C GLN A 282 17.60 1.42 -10.24
N LEU A 283 17.38 0.93 -11.46
CA LEU A 283 17.55 -0.48 -11.84
C LEU A 283 19.01 -0.99 -11.74
N ARG A 284 20.00 -0.10 -11.64
CA ARG A 284 21.41 -0.44 -11.39
C ARG A 284 21.78 -0.54 -9.91
N LYS A 285 20.89 -0.14 -8.99
CA LYS A 285 21.14 -0.22 -7.55
C LYS A 285 21.23 -1.66 -7.04
N PRO A 286 21.81 -1.87 -5.84
CA PRO A 286 21.83 -3.18 -5.18
C PRO A 286 20.42 -3.76 -5.04
N ARG A 287 20.31 -5.07 -5.28
CA ARG A 287 19.08 -5.84 -5.18
C ARG A 287 18.72 -6.07 -3.69
N PRO A 288 17.43 -6.23 -3.33
CA PRO A 288 16.27 -6.32 -4.21
C PRO A 288 15.81 -4.96 -4.72
N ILE A 289 15.36 -4.92 -5.96
CA ILE A 289 14.64 -3.78 -6.53
C ILE A 289 13.20 -4.20 -6.75
N ILE A 290 12.30 -3.49 -6.07
CA ILE A 290 10.86 -3.54 -6.29
C ILE A 290 10.44 -2.08 -6.44
N LEU A 291 10.38 -1.58 -7.68
CA LEU A 291 9.95 -0.21 -7.94
C LEU A 291 8.45 -0.07 -7.74
N ASP A 292 8.05 0.98 -7.04
CA ASP A 292 6.65 1.33 -6.83
C ASP A 292 6.01 1.63 -8.20
N PRO A 293 4.92 0.94 -8.60
CA PRO A 293 4.24 1.22 -9.86
C PRO A 293 3.66 2.63 -9.95
N ALA A 294 3.52 3.35 -8.84
CA ALA A 294 3.02 4.73 -8.77
C ALA A 294 4.12 5.79 -8.63
N ASP A 295 5.33 5.40 -8.20
CA ASP A 295 6.47 6.29 -7.97
C ASP A 295 7.76 5.68 -8.58
N PRO A 296 8.22 6.16 -9.76
CA PRO A 296 9.42 5.63 -10.41
C PRO A 296 10.71 5.82 -9.61
N MET A 297 10.66 6.59 -8.51
CA MET A 297 11.80 6.86 -7.64
C MET A 297 11.81 6.01 -6.37
N GLY A 298 10.67 5.40 -6.03
CA GLY A 298 10.47 4.65 -4.81
C GLY A 298 10.84 3.18 -4.99
N ILE A 299 12.05 2.78 -4.59
CA ILE A 299 12.36 1.36 -4.39
C ILE A 299 11.76 0.92 -3.05
N VAL A 300 10.68 0.15 -3.11
CA VAL A 300 9.95 -0.28 -1.92
C VAL A 300 10.77 -1.31 -1.16
N GLY A 301 11.13 -0.98 0.08
CA GLY A 301 11.96 -1.83 0.93
C GLY A 301 13.46 -1.73 0.68
N GLU A 302 13.93 -0.68 0.00
CA GLU A 302 15.37 -0.35 -0.07
C GLU A 302 15.97 -0.25 1.35
N GLY A 303 17.16 -0.83 1.56
CA GLY A 303 17.84 -0.82 2.86
C GLY A 303 17.21 -1.68 3.95
N SER A 304 16.11 -2.41 3.67
CA SER A 304 15.41 -3.24 4.66
C SER A 304 16.09 -4.59 4.90
N ARG A 305 15.76 -5.25 6.02
CA ARG A 305 16.30 -6.55 6.44
C ARG A 305 15.69 -7.75 5.70
N TRP A 306 15.84 -7.77 4.38
CA TRP A 306 15.39 -8.87 3.51
C TRP A 306 16.05 -10.21 3.87
N ASP A 307 17.23 -10.20 4.48
CA ASP A 307 17.93 -11.39 4.98
C ASP A 307 17.16 -12.10 6.11
N LEU A 308 16.49 -11.35 6.99
CA LEU A 308 15.67 -11.90 8.05
C LEU A 308 14.37 -12.47 7.48
N LEU A 309 13.75 -11.74 6.56
CA LEU A 309 12.54 -12.17 5.89
C LEU A 309 12.78 -13.44 5.05
N ALA A 310 13.92 -13.55 4.36
CA ALA A 310 14.31 -14.74 3.61
C ALA A 310 14.53 -15.97 4.51
N ARG A 311 15.10 -15.79 5.71
CA ARG A 311 15.23 -16.88 6.69
C ARG A 311 13.87 -17.36 7.21
N GLU A 312 12.95 -16.44 7.49
CA GLU A 312 11.58 -16.81 7.87
C GLU A 312 10.85 -17.49 6.70
N ALA A 313 11.06 -17.04 5.47
CA ALA A 313 10.48 -17.67 4.28
C ALA A 313 11.00 -19.11 4.11
N GLU A 314 12.30 -19.35 4.27
CA GLU A 314 12.88 -20.69 4.30
C GLU A 314 12.21 -21.58 5.34
N HIS A 315 12.06 -21.08 6.57
CA HIS A 315 11.40 -21.81 7.64
C HIS A 315 9.95 -22.14 7.30
N CYS A 316 9.21 -21.17 6.75
CA CYS A 316 7.82 -21.31 6.34
C CYS A 316 7.63 -22.35 5.22
N CYS A 317 8.58 -22.46 4.29
CA CYS A 317 8.53 -23.45 3.20
C CYS A 317 8.51 -24.90 3.70
N HIS A 318 8.97 -25.15 4.94
CA HIS A 318 8.98 -26.47 5.57
C HIS A 318 7.74 -26.75 6.43
N GLN A 319 6.78 -25.83 6.50
CA GLN A 319 5.59 -25.94 7.34
C GLN A 319 4.41 -26.56 6.57
N GLN A 320 3.35 -26.97 7.29
CA GLN A 320 2.19 -27.65 6.69
C GLN A 320 1.48 -26.80 5.61
N CYS A 321 1.56 -25.48 5.70
CA CYS A 321 1.01 -24.57 4.70
C CYS A 321 1.69 -24.68 3.32
N CYS A 322 2.89 -25.27 3.27
CA CYS A 322 3.67 -25.50 2.05
C CYS A 322 3.84 -26.99 1.72
N MET A 323 3.13 -27.89 2.40
CA MET A 323 3.18 -29.33 2.18
C MET A 323 1.83 -29.87 1.72
N ASP A 324 1.85 -30.82 0.78
CA ASP A 324 0.67 -31.55 0.37
C ASP A 324 0.29 -32.67 1.38
N LEU A 325 -0.72 -33.46 1.02
CA LEU A 325 -1.23 -34.56 1.87
C LEU A 325 -0.22 -35.68 2.14
N TYR A 326 0.80 -35.80 1.29
CA TYR A 326 1.83 -36.83 1.38
C TYR A 326 3.13 -36.29 2.00
N GLY A 327 3.12 -35.02 2.46
CA GLY A 327 4.31 -34.35 2.98
C GLY A 327 5.28 -33.89 1.90
N VAL A 328 4.85 -33.87 0.63
CA VAL A 328 5.66 -33.36 -0.49
C VAL A 328 5.49 -31.84 -0.56
N SER A 329 6.59 -31.13 -0.79
CA SER A 329 6.55 -29.68 -0.91
C SER A 329 5.71 -29.24 -2.11
N VAL A 330 4.78 -28.33 -1.85
CA VAL A 330 4.03 -27.61 -2.89
C VAL A 330 5.04 -26.94 -3.82
N GLN A 331 4.84 -27.09 -5.11
CA GLN A 331 5.72 -26.49 -6.11
C GLN A 331 5.32 -25.02 -6.33
N PRO A 332 6.28 -24.08 -6.35
CA PRO A 332 6.02 -22.71 -6.78
C PRO A 332 5.74 -22.66 -8.29
N TRP A 333 5.13 -21.58 -8.75
CA TRP A 333 5.06 -21.27 -10.17
C TRP A 333 6.45 -20.94 -10.72
N ASP A 334 6.66 -21.20 -12.01
CA ASP A 334 7.88 -20.81 -12.70
C ASP A 334 7.86 -19.29 -12.95
N VAL A 335 8.57 -18.54 -12.12
CA VAL A 335 8.60 -17.07 -12.15
C VAL A 335 10.03 -16.58 -12.27
N LEU A 336 10.29 -15.77 -13.30
CA LEU A 336 11.56 -15.08 -13.46
C LEU A 336 11.79 -14.08 -12.32
N VAL A 337 12.98 -14.09 -11.73
CA VAL A 337 13.38 -13.15 -10.66
C VAL A 337 13.76 -11.75 -11.17
N SER A 338 13.85 -11.58 -12.49
CA SER A 338 14.03 -10.29 -13.15
C SER A 338 12.91 -10.07 -14.14
N ALA A 339 12.28 -8.89 -14.10
CA ALA A 339 11.58 -8.37 -15.26
C ALA A 339 12.61 -8.30 -16.40
N ALA A 340 12.25 -8.80 -17.60
CA ALA A 340 13.12 -8.73 -18.75
C ALA A 340 13.57 -7.27 -18.97
N SER A 341 14.86 -7.07 -19.22
CA SER A 341 15.35 -5.78 -19.71
C SER A 341 14.60 -5.46 -21.01
N PRO A 342 14.28 -4.18 -21.30
CA PRO A 342 13.68 -3.80 -22.59
C PRO A 342 14.51 -4.27 -23.81
N GLN A 343 15.80 -4.55 -23.60
CA GLN A 343 16.70 -5.11 -24.61
C GLN A 343 16.48 -6.60 -24.95
N CYS A 344 15.59 -7.31 -24.25
CA CYS A 344 15.25 -8.71 -24.56
C CYS A 344 13.93 -8.89 -25.33
N LEU A 345 13.27 -7.81 -25.76
CA LEU A 345 12.17 -7.87 -26.72
C LEU A 345 12.71 -7.55 -28.13
N ILE A 346 13.71 -8.30 -28.56
CA ILE A 346 14.08 -8.35 -29.99
C ILE A 346 13.34 -9.55 -30.57
N VAL A 347 12.27 -9.24 -31.29
CA VAL A 347 11.75 -9.93 -32.49
C VAL A 347 12.06 -11.42 -32.58
N SER A 348 11.05 -12.25 -32.33
CA SER A 348 10.87 -13.48 -33.10
C SER A 348 9.55 -13.36 -33.87
N GLU A 349 9.62 -12.64 -34.98
CA GLU A 349 8.86 -13.00 -36.16
C GLU A 349 9.57 -14.21 -36.78
N ASP A 350 8.86 -15.32 -36.88
CA ASP A 350 8.91 -16.26 -38.01
C ASP A 350 7.52 -16.91 -38.12
#